data_AF-A0A8H7WK98-F1
#
_entry.id   AF-A0A8H7WK98-F1
#
_cell.length_a   1.000
_cell.length_b   1.000
_cell.length_c   1.000
_cell.angle_alpha   90.00
_cell.angle_beta   90.00
_cell.angle_gamma   90.00
#
_symmetry.space_group_name_H-M   'P 1'
#
loop_
_entity.id
_entity.type
_entity.pdbx_description
1 polymer ?
#
loop_
_entity_poly.entity_id
_entity_poly.type
_entity_poly.pdbx_seq_one_letter_code
_entity_poly.pdbx_strand_id
1 'polypeptide(L)'
;MADRYSFSLTTFSPSGKLVQIEYALNAVNQGVTALGIKATNGIVLATEKKSSSPLIDPPSLSKVSLITPNIGMVYSGMGPDYRVLVDKARKVSHTGYKRIYNEYPPTRILVQDVARVMQEATQSGGVRPYGVSLLIAGWDEGIEPESEEAANADTHPDEKKVSGKTGGTLKGGPMLYQVDPSGSYFPWKATAIGKSATSAKTFLEKRYTEGLELEDAVHIALLTLKETIEGEMNGETVEIGIVGPPAHHLLGVEGVEGAQGPRFRKLTPQEIEDYLTNL
;
A
#
# COMPACT_ATOMS: atom_id res chain seq x y z
N MET A 1 -27.56 8.14 25.49
CA MET A 1 -28.43 8.54 24.37
C MET A 1 -28.17 7.59 23.21
N ALA A 2 -29.22 7.11 22.54
CA ALA A 2 -29.05 6.35 21.30
C ALA A 2 -28.66 7.30 20.16
N ASP A 3 -27.80 6.83 19.26
CA ASP A 3 -27.47 7.57 18.03
C ASP A 3 -28.72 7.68 17.16
N ARG A 4 -29.04 8.90 16.72
CA ARG A 4 -30.23 9.21 15.91
C ARG A 4 -29.89 9.34 14.42
N TYR A 5 -28.61 9.29 14.03
CA TYR A 5 -28.18 9.42 12.64
C TYR A 5 -28.12 8.07 11.91
N SER A 6 -29.28 7.44 11.71
CA SER A 6 -29.39 6.16 10.98
C SER A 6 -29.52 6.30 9.46
N PHE A 7 -29.42 7.51 8.92
CA PHE A 7 -29.57 7.82 7.50
C PHE A 7 -28.23 8.21 6.86
N SER A 8 -28.05 7.87 5.58
CA SER A 8 -26.81 8.20 4.84
C SER A 8 -26.63 9.71 4.72
N LEU A 9 -25.41 10.18 4.96
CA LEU A 9 -24.99 11.56 4.70
C LEU A 9 -24.43 11.75 3.27
N THR A 10 -24.21 10.65 2.55
CA THR A 10 -23.76 10.63 1.16
C THR A 10 -24.93 10.24 0.27
N THR A 11 -25.50 11.21 -0.43
CA THR A 11 -26.67 11.03 -1.31
C THR A 11 -26.37 11.50 -2.73
N PHE A 12 -27.11 10.99 -3.70
CA PHE A 12 -27.02 11.45 -5.09
C PHE A 12 -27.51 12.89 -5.21
N SER A 13 -26.76 13.72 -5.94
CA SER A 13 -27.21 15.02 -6.41
C SER A 13 -28.23 14.86 -7.55
N PRO A 14 -28.98 15.91 -7.91
CA PRO A 14 -29.85 15.91 -9.10
C PRO A 14 -29.11 15.61 -10.41
N SER A 15 -27.79 15.81 -10.45
CA SER A 15 -26.92 15.50 -11.59
C SER A 15 -26.31 14.09 -11.54
N GLY A 16 -26.70 13.25 -10.57
CA GLY A 16 -26.23 11.87 -10.43
C GLY A 16 -24.87 11.72 -9.74
N LYS A 17 -24.36 12.76 -9.08
CA LYS A 17 -23.05 12.76 -8.42
C LYS A 17 -23.16 12.42 -6.94
N LEU A 18 -22.14 11.76 -6.39
CA LEU A 18 -21.97 11.57 -4.95
C LEU A 18 -21.01 12.63 -4.40
N VAL A 19 -21.57 13.77 -4.01
CA VAL A 19 -20.80 15.00 -3.73
C VAL A 19 -19.83 14.84 -2.54
N GLN A 20 -20.19 14.06 -1.52
CA GLN A 20 -19.29 13.77 -0.40
C GLN A 20 -18.01 13.02 -0.83
N ILE A 21 -18.09 12.18 -1.86
CA ILE A 21 -16.93 11.49 -2.43
C ILE A 21 -16.08 12.48 -3.23
N GLU A 22 -16.69 13.38 -4.00
CA GLU A 22 -15.95 14.44 -4.71
C GLU A 22 -15.20 15.36 -3.71
N TYR A 23 -15.81 15.69 -2.57
CA TYR A 23 -15.16 16.47 -1.52
C TYR A 23 -14.00 15.71 -0.85
N ALA A 24 -14.17 14.41 -0.59
CA ALA A 24 -13.08 13.58 -0.08
C ALA A 24 -11.91 13.51 -1.07
N LEU A 25 -12.18 13.36 -2.38
CA LEU A 25 -11.16 13.40 -3.42
C LEU A 25 -10.46 14.76 -3.51
N ASN A 26 -11.18 15.86 -3.31
CA ASN A 26 -10.56 17.19 -3.23
C ASN A 26 -9.61 17.30 -2.02
N ALA A 27 -9.96 16.71 -0.87
CA ALA A 27 -9.06 16.63 0.28
C ALA A 27 -7.80 15.79 -0.02
N VAL A 28 -7.95 14.68 -0.77
CA VAL A 28 -6.82 13.88 -1.27
C VAL A 28 -5.90 14.72 -2.15
N ASN A 29 -6.46 15.51 -3.07
CA ASN A 29 -5.72 16.38 -3.99
C ASN A 29 -5.04 17.57 -3.29
N GLN A 30 -5.37 17.86 -2.04
CA GLN A 30 -4.63 18.83 -1.21
C GLN A 30 -3.55 18.16 -0.34
N GLY A 31 -3.58 16.82 -0.24
CA GLY A 31 -2.63 16.04 0.52
C GLY A 31 -1.24 16.01 -0.12
N VAL A 32 -0.25 15.71 0.72
CA VAL A 32 1.14 15.57 0.31
C VAL A 32 1.29 14.43 -0.70
N THR A 33 2.10 14.66 -1.73
CA THR A 33 2.32 13.69 -2.81
C THR A 33 2.87 12.37 -2.26
N ALA A 34 2.28 11.27 -2.73
CA ALA A 34 2.78 9.91 -2.53
C ALA A 34 2.76 9.18 -3.87
N LEU A 35 3.72 8.29 -4.08
CA LEU A 35 3.85 7.54 -5.32
C LEU A 35 4.28 6.11 -5.07
N GLY A 36 4.03 5.26 -6.05
CA GLY A 36 4.47 3.87 -6.05
C GLY A 36 4.92 3.43 -7.44
N ILE A 37 5.98 2.63 -7.49
CA ILE A 37 6.56 2.10 -8.73
C ILE A 37 6.80 0.61 -8.55
N LYS A 38 6.22 -0.21 -9.44
CA LYS A 38 6.42 -1.65 -9.50
C LYS A 38 7.61 -1.98 -10.40
N ALA A 39 8.62 -2.61 -9.83
CA ALA A 39 9.75 -3.22 -10.53
C ALA A 39 9.47 -4.71 -10.81
N THR A 40 10.39 -5.37 -11.52
CA THR A 40 10.41 -6.82 -11.76
C THR A 40 10.56 -7.61 -10.46
N ASN A 41 11.44 -7.14 -9.57
CA ASN A 41 11.84 -7.78 -8.32
C ASN A 41 11.46 -6.98 -7.07
N GLY A 42 10.54 -6.02 -7.18
CA GLY A 42 9.98 -5.35 -6.00
C GLY A 42 9.01 -4.22 -6.30
N ILE A 43 8.62 -3.49 -5.26
CA ILE A 43 7.84 -2.25 -5.34
C ILE A 43 8.48 -1.24 -4.38
N VAL A 44 8.53 0.01 -4.80
CA VAL A 44 8.81 1.15 -3.93
C VAL A 44 7.54 1.96 -3.68
N LEU A 45 7.33 2.39 -2.45
CA LEU A 45 6.36 3.39 -2.02
C LEU A 45 7.14 4.58 -1.43
N ALA A 46 6.88 5.79 -1.91
CA ALA A 46 7.60 6.98 -1.45
C ALA A 46 6.64 8.15 -1.21
N THR A 47 6.93 8.95 -0.19
CA THR A 47 6.18 10.19 0.11
C THR A 47 7.05 11.20 0.83
N GLU A 48 6.71 12.48 0.69
CA GLU A 48 7.29 13.54 1.50
C GLU A 48 6.70 13.51 2.93
N LYS A 49 7.60 13.69 3.90
CA LYS A 49 7.33 13.79 5.33
C LYS A 49 7.34 15.26 5.72
N LYS A 50 6.22 15.94 5.44
CA LYS A 50 6.06 17.37 5.74
C LYS A 50 5.85 17.60 7.23
N SER A 51 6.86 18.14 7.92
CA SER A 51 6.71 18.61 9.29
C SER A 51 6.10 20.01 9.34
N SER A 52 5.15 20.24 10.24
CA SER A 52 4.57 21.58 10.46
C SER A 52 5.43 22.46 11.36
N SER A 53 6.41 21.88 12.07
CA SER A 53 7.30 22.60 12.97
C SER A 53 8.62 21.84 13.15
N PRO A 54 9.78 22.52 13.18
CA PRO A 54 11.06 21.88 13.48
C PRO A 54 11.12 21.28 14.90
N LEU A 55 10.15 21.56 15.76
CA LEU A 55 10.05 21.01 17.12
C LEU A 55 9.32 19.66 17.17
N ILE A 56 8.75 19.20 16.05
CA ILE A 56 8.14 17.86 15.98
C ILE A 56 9.26 16.84 15.86
N ASP A 57 9.20 15.83 16.71
CA ASP A 57 10.09 14.67 16.64
C ASP A 57 9.83 13.86 15.35
N PRO A 58 10.72 13.88 14.34
CA PRO A 58 10.44 13.31 13.02
C PRO A 58 10.06 11.81 13.01
N PRO A 59 10.68 10.93 13.83
CA PRO A 59 10.30 9.51 13.94
C PRO A 59 8.85 9.27 14.39
N SER A 60 8.23 10.25 15.07
CA SER A 60 6.85 10.12 15.55
C SER A 60 5.79 10.20 14.43
N LEU A 61 6.17 10.73 13.26
CA LEU A 61 5.30 10.85 12.09
C LEU A 61 5.65 9.80 11.04
N SER A 62 4.80 8.78 10.89
CA SER A 62 4.95 7.77 9.85
C SER A 62 3.76 7.77 8.90
N LYS A 63 4.05 7.94 7.61
CA LYS A 63 3.10 7.93 6.50
C LYS A 63 3.16 6.62 5.71
N VAL A 64 4.27 5.88 5.79
CA VAL A 64 4.41 4.54 5.23
C VAL A 64 4.28 3.49 6.34
N SER A 65 3.28 2.61 6.23
CA SER A 65 2.97 1.62 7.28
C SER A 65 3.12 0.18 6.80
N LEU A 66 3.74 -0.66 7.63
CA LEU A 66 3.68 -2.12 7.52
C LEU A 66 2.27 -2.59 7.91
N ILE A 67 1.60 -3.36 7.04
CA ILE A 67 0.30 -3.98 7.34
C ILE A 67 0.46 -5.48 7.60
N THR A 68 1.24 -6.16 6.77
CA THR A 68 1.69 -7.55 6.96
C THR A 68 3.18 -7.62 6.60
N PRO A 69 3.89 -8.72 6.91
CA PRO A 69 5.30 -8.89 6.50
C PRO A 69 5.55 -8.72 5.00
N ASN A 70 4.53 -8.90 4.15
CA ASN A 70 4.63 -8.83 2.71
C ASN A 70 3.90 -7.63 2.08
N ILE A 71 3.20 -6.81 2.89
CA ILE A 71 2.35 -5.72 2.39
C ILE A 71 2.59 -4.42 3.17
N GLY A 72 2.92 -3.37 2.42
CA GLY A 72 3.03 -1.99 2.89
C GLY A 72 1.93 -1.10 2.33
N MET A 73 1.70 0.04 3.00
CA MET A 73 0.70 1.02 2.59
C MET A 73 1.23 2.45 2.79
N VAL A 74 0.88 3.36 1.89
CA VAL A 74 1.12 4.81 2.00
C VAL A 74 -0.14 5.56 1.55
N TYR A 75 -0.28 6.84 1.87
CA TYR A 75 -1.48 7.61 1.58
C TYR A 75 -1.21 9.05 1.13
N SER A 76 -2.22 9.66 0.52
CA SER A 76 -2.40 11.12 0.43
C SER A 76 -3.78 11.51 0.96
N GLY A 77 -3.86 12.63 1.65
CA GLY A 77 -5.09 13.17 2.24
C GLY A 77 -4.99 13.36 3.76
N MET A 78 -6.04 12.97 4.49
CA MET A 78 -6.16 13.16 5.94
C MET A 78 -5.42 12.09 6.76
N GLY A 79 -4.35 12.47 7.47
CA GLY A 79 -3.58 11.56 8.32
C GLY A 79 -4.36 10.82 9.42
N PRO A 80 -5.33 11.46 10.12
CA PRO A 80 -6.16 10.76 11.10
C PRO A 80 -6.99 9.62 10.51
N ASP A 81 -7.58 9.83 9.33
CA ASP A 81 -8.35 8.82 8.59
C ASP A 81 -7.45 7.65 8.18
N TYR A 82 -6.25 7.95 7.67
CA TYR A 82 -5.24 6.94 7.34
C TYR A 82 -4.86 6.07 8.55
N ARG A 83 -4.58 6.68 9.71
CA ARG A 83 -4.18 5.95 10.92
C ARG A 83 -5.22 4.91 11.33
N VAL A 84 -6.51 5.28 11.30
CA VAL A 84 -7.60 4.33 11.62
C VAL A 84 -7.71 3.24 10.56
N LEU A 85 -7.52 3.57 9.28
CA LEU A 85 -7.53 2.57 8.20
C LEU A 85 -6.37 1.57 8.30
N VAL A 86 -5.17 2.01 8.73
CA VAL A 86 -4.04 1.11 9.02
C VAL A 86 -4.41 0.10 10.09
N ASP A 87 -5.02 0.53 11.20
CA ASP A 87 -5.42 -0.36 12.28
C ASP A 87 -6.51 -1.35 11.84
N LYS A 88 -7.50 -0.87 11.06
CA LYS A 88 -8.52 -1.74 10.47
C LYS A 88 -7.91 -2.75 9.49
N ALA A 89 -6.97 -2.34 8.64
CA ALA A 89 -6.29 -3.21 7.68
C ALA A 89 -5.47 -4.31 8.38
N ARG A 90 -4.74 -3.95 9.45
CA ARG A 90 -4.00 -4.92 10.29
C ARG A 90 -4.94 -5.89 11.01
N LYS A 91 -6.07 -5.40 11.51
CA LYS A 91 -7.06 -6.24 12.19
C LYS A 91 -7.70 -7.22 11.22
N VAL A 92 -8.17 -6.75 10.07
CA VAL A 92 -8.88 -7.59 9.08
C VAL A 92 -7.94 -8.62 8.43
N SER A 93 -6.67 -8.29 8.21
CA SER A 93 -5.68 -9.26 7.71
C SER A 93 -5.53 -10.47 8.65
N HIS A 94 -5.66 -10.24 9.96
CA HIS A 94 -5.61 -11.32 10.95
C HIS A 94 -6.94 -12.05 11.08
N THR A 95 -8.04 -11.32 11.28
CA THR A 95 -9.34 -11.94 11.58
C THR A 95 -9.99 -12.58 10.36
N GLY A 96 -9.85 -11.96 9.19
CA GLY A 96 -10.46 -12.40 7.93
C GLY A 96 -9.61 -13.38 7.12
N TYR A 97 -8.32 -13.53 7.45
CA TYR A 97 -7.42 -14.43 6.71
C TYR A 97 -6.51 -15.25 7.61
N LYS A 98 -5.59 -14.63 8.35
CA LYS A 98 -4.55 -15.35 9.10
C LYS A 98 -5.09 -16.37 10.11
N ARG A 99 -6.16 -16.05 10.83
CA ARG A 99 -6.78 -16.99 11.78
C ARG A 99 -7.49 -18.16 11.10
N ILE A 100 -7.85 -18.01 9.84
CA ILE A 100 -8.61 -19.00 9.07
C ILE A 100 -7.67 -19.90 8.27
N TYR A 101 -6.67 -19.31 7.62
CA TYR A 101 -5.76 -19.99 6.68
C TYR A 101 -4.33 -20.15 7.21
N ASN A 102 -4.03 -19.62 8.41
CA ASN A 102 -2.70 -19.65 9.03
C ASN A 102 -1.57 -19.02 8.17
N GLU A 103 -1.94 -18.10 7.29
CA GLU A 103 -1.04 -17.35 6.41
C GLU A 103 -1.54 -15.90 6.25
N TYR A 104 -0.69 -14.97 5.80
CA TYR A 104 -1.15 -13.60 5.54
C TYR A 104 -1.92 -13.51 4.21
N PRO A 105 -2.91 -12.61 4.09
CA PRO A 105 -3.70 -12.50 2.87
C PRO A 105 -2.84 -12.08 1.68
N PRO A 106 -3.17 -12.55 0.46
CA PRO A 106 -2.68 -11.94 -0.77
C PRO A 106 -3.04 -10.46 -0.83
N THR A 107 -2.21 -9.67 -1.51
CA THR A 107 -2.31 -8.22 -1.66
C THR A 107 -3.68 -7.82 -2.16
N ARG A 108 -4.19 -8.51 -3.19
CA ARG A 108 -5.52 -8.22 -3.76
C ARG A 108 -6.66 -8.46 -2.76
N ILE A 109 -6.56 -9.47 -1.91
CA ILE A 109 -7.58 -9.75 -0.89
C ILE A 109 -7.59 -8.64 0.16
N LEU A 110 -6.43 -8.23 0.65
CA LEU A 110 -6.34 -7.13 1.61
C LEU A 110 -6.86 -5.81 1.02
N VAL A 111 -6.52 -5.52 -0.25
CA VAL A 111 -7.05 -4.36 -0.98
C VAL A 111 -8.57 -4.38 -1.03
N GLN A 112 -9.17 -5.53 -1.33
CA GLN A 112 -10.63 -5.69 -1.35
C GLN A 112 -11.28 -5.45 0.01
N ASP A 113 -10.66 -5.93 1.09
CA ASP A 113 -11.18 -5.72 2.44
C ASP A 113 -11.06 -4.25 2.88
N VAL A 114 -9.94 -3.58 2.57
CA VAL A 114 -9.78 -2.14 2.83
C VAL A 114 -10.77 -1.31 2.00
N ALA A 115 -10.92 -1.64 0.72
CA ALA A 115 -11.90 -1.01 -0.17
C ALA A 115 -13.34 -1.16 0.37
N ARG A 116 -13.71 -2.33 0.90
CA ARG A 116 -15.01 -2.56 1.53
C ARG A 116 -15.21 -1.67 2.74
N VAL A 117 -14.22 -1.58 3.63
CA VAL A 117 -14.28 -0.68 4.79
C VAL A 117 -14.46 0.79 4.37
N MET A 118 -13.80 1.21 3.29
CA MET A 118 -13.97 2.57 2.77
C MET A 118 -15.36 2.77 2.15
N GLN A 119 -15.85 1.79 1.37
CA GLN A 119 -17.17 1.83 0.75
C GLN A 119 -18.29 1.89 1.79
N GLU A 120 -18.19 1.15 2.89
CA GLU A 120 -19.18 1.20 3.98
C GLU A 120 -19.36 2.62 4.52
N ALA A 121 -18.29 3.41 4.60
CA ALA A 121 -18.34 4.82 5.03
C ALA A 121 -18.97 5.77 4.01
N THR A 122 -19.19 5.32 2.77
CA THR A 122 -19.89 6.09 1.72
C THR A 122 -21.39 5.86 1.72
N GLN A 123 -21.91 4.92 2.50
CA GLN A 123 -23.32 4.52 2.47
C GLN A 123 -23.96 4.40 3.86
N SER A 124 -23.17 4.06 4.89
CA SER A 124 -23.67 3.88 6.25
C SER A 124 -24.23 5.19 6.83
N GLY A 125 -25.15 5.06 7.78
CA GLY A 125 -25.75 6.21 8.45
C GLY A 125 -24.75 6.96 9.33
N GLY A 126 -24.87 8.30 9.36
CA GLY A 126 -24.13 9.14 10.31
C GLY A 126 -22.61 9.26 10.08
N VAL A 127 -22.09 8.75 8.96
CA VAL A 127 -20.66 8.79 8.64
C VAL A 127 -20.39 9.52 7.32
N ARG A 128 -19.17 10.04 7.19
CA ARG A 128 -18.64 10.61 5.94
C ARG A 128 -17.61 9.65 5.32
N PRO A 129 -17.37 9.73 4.01
CA PRO A 129 -16.26 9.02 3.37
C PRO A 129 -14.91 9.35 4.02
N TYR A 130 -13.98 8.41 3.90
CA TYR A 130 -12.59 8.62 4.27
C TYR A 130 -11.92 9.63 3.33
N GLY A 131 -11.25 10.63 3.89
CA GLY A 131 -10.57 11.69 3.14
C GLY A 131 -9.16 11.30 2.69
N VAL A 132 -8.96 10.06 2.25
CA VAL A 132 -7.65 9.54 1.81
C VAL A 132 -7.76 8.69 0.56
N SER A 133 -6.72 8.73 -0.27
CA SER A 133 -6.40 7.66 -1.21
C SER A 133 -5.19 6.92 -0.70
N LEU A 134 -5.15 5.61 -0.93
CA LEU A 134 -4.11 4.71 -0.45
C LEU A 134 -3.36 4.13 -1.66
N LEU A 135 -2.05 3.97 -1.52
CA LEU A 135 -1.28 3.05 -2.34
C LEU A 135 -0.88 1.85 -1.47
N ILE A 136 -1.24 0.66 -1.92
CA ILE A 136 -0.98 -0.61 -1.23
C ILE A 136 -0.04 -1.41 -2.12
N ALA A 137 1.14 -1.73 -1.61
CA ALA A 137 2.15 -2.51 -2.30
C ALA A 137 2.38 -3.82 -1.56
N GLY A 138 2.44 -4.93 -2.30
CA GLY A 138 2.73 -6.21 -1.70
C GLY A 138 3.31 -7.23 -2.67
N TRP A 139 3.76 -8.35 -2.13
CA TRP A 139 4.29 -9.47 -2.89
C TRP A 139 3.49 -10.71 -2.58
N ASP A 140 2.87 -11.27 -3.61
CA ASP A 140 2.07 -12.48 -3.49
C ASP A 140 2.88 -13.66 -4.00
N GLU A 141 2.99 -14.72 -3.20
CA GLU A 141 3.51 -16.00 -3.69
C GLU A 141 2.48 -16.57 -4.66
N GLY A 142 2.91 -16.85 -5.89
CA GLY A 142 2.06 -17.46 -6.89
C GLY A 142 1.85 -18.92 -6.58
N ILE A 143 0.75 -19.47 -7.05
CA ILE A 143 0.63 -20.92 -7.20
C ILE A 143 0.84 -21.15 -8.68
N GLU A 144 2.05 -21.58 -9.06
CA GLU A 144 2.18 -22.21 -10.38
C GLU A 144 1.19 -23.38 -10.38
N PRO A 145 0.35 -23.52 -11.42
CA PRO A 145 -0.54 -24.67 -11.49
C PRO A 145 0.32 -25.92 -11.36
N GLU A 146 0.02 -26.76 -10.38
CA GLU A 146 0.60 -28.09 -10.28
C GLU A 146 0.52 -28.71 -11.69
N SER A 147 1.65 -29.18 -12.23
CA SER A 147 1.58 -30.04 -13.40
C SER A 147 0.64 -31.21 -13.06
N GLU A 148 -0.10 -31.74 -14.04
CA GLU A 148 -1.04 -32.85 -13.81
C GLU A 148 -0.37 -34.08 -13.13
N GLU A 149 0.96 -34.13 -13.13
CA GLU A 149 1.79 -35.11 -12.43
C GLU A 149 1.83 -34.92 -10.89
N ALA A 150 1.79 -33.68 -10.37
CA ALA A 150 1.84 -33.41 -8.93
C ALA A 150 0.47 -33.61 -8.25
N ALA A 151 -0.64 -33.41 -8.97
CA ALA A 151 -2.00 -33.66 -8.48
C ALA A 151 -2.29 -35.15 -8.17
N ASN A 152 -1.44 -36.06 -8.65
CA ASN A 152 -1.56 -37.52 -8.45
C ASN A 152 -0.58 -38.07 -7.40
N ALA A 153 0.18 -37.22 -6.70
CA ALA A 153 1.05 -37.67 -5.62
C ALA A 153 0.24 -37.81 -4.31
N ASP A 154 0.29 -38.99 -3.69
CA ASP A 154 -0.26 -39.23 -2.36
C ASP A 154 0.46 -38.33 -1.34
N THR A 155 -0.18 -37.22 -0.97
CA THR A 155 0.34 -36.27 0.02
C THR A 155 0.26 -36.89 1.42
N HIS A 156 1.39 -36.90 2.14
CA HIS A 156 1.45 -37.35 3.52
C HIS A 156 0.55 -36.47 4.41
N PRO A 157 -0.08 -37.01 5.47
CA PRO A 157 -1.09 -36.30 6.27
C PRO A 157 -0.57 -35.03 7.00
N ASP A 158 0.75 -34.84 7.07
CA ASP A 158 1.40 -33.70 7.72
C ASP A 158 1.83 -32.58 6.74
N GLU A 159 1.66 -32.75 5.43
CA GLU A 159 1.99 -31.69 4.46
C GLU A 159 0.88 -30.63 4.41
N LYS A 160 1.27 -29.36 4.65
CA LYS A 160 0.36 -28.22 4.52
C LYS A 160 -0.19 -28.15 3.10
N LYS A 161 -1.49 -28.41 2.92
CA LYS A 161 -2.18 -28.09 1.66
C LYS A 161 -1.97 -26.62 1.32
N VAL A 162 -1.27 -26.36 0.22
CA VAL A 162 -1.08 -25.01 -0.33
C VAL A 162 -2.46 -24.46 -0.67
N SER A 163 -2.80 -23.32 -0.07
CA SER A 163 -4.10 -22.67 -0.22
C SER A 163 -4.30 -22.24 -1.68
N GLY A 164 -5.06 -22.99 -2.48
CA GLY A 164 -5.43 -22.68 -3.88
C GLY A 164 -6.21 -21.36 -4.10
N LYS A 165 -6.32 -20.51 -3.08
CA LYS A 165 -7.05 -19.24 -3.10
C LYS A 165 -6.07 -18.06 -3.17
N THR A 166 -5.27 -18.00 -4.23
CA THR A 166 -4.51 -16.78 -4.63
C THR A 166 -5.43 -15.61 -4.97
N GLY A 167 -6.75 -15.83 -4.93
CA GLY A 167 -7.69 -14.84 -5.36
C GLY A 167 -7.68 -14.62 -6.87
N GLY A 168 -7.29 -15.65 -7.63
CA GLY A 168 -7.30 -15.63 -9.09
C GLY A 168 -6.00 -15.15 -9.74
N THR A 169 -4.91 -14.96 -8.98
CA THR A 169 -3.60 -14.63 -9.55
C THR A 169 -2.85 -15.93 -9.88
N LEU A 170 -2.60 -16.18 -11.17
CA LEU A 170 -1.91 -17.39 -11.68
C LEU A 170 -0.38 -17.29 -11.60
N LYS A 171 0.16 -16.06 -11.57
CA LYS A 171 1.59 -15.79 -11.44
C LYS A 171 1.79 -14.86 -10.24
N GLY A 172 2.65 -15.28 -9.31
CA GLY A 172 3.02 -14.48 -8.15
C GLY A 172 3.85 -13.26 -8.53
N GLY A 173 4.24 -12.50 -7.52
CA GLY A 173 5.18 -11.40 -7.64
C GLY A 173 4.64 -10.07 -7.13
N PRO A 174 5.30 -8.97 -7.53
CA PRO A 174 5.01 -7.66 -7.01
C PRO A 174 3.67 -7.11 -7.52
N MET A 175 2.90 -6.49 -6.61
CA MET A 175 1.58 -5.92 -6.87
C MET A 175 1.47 -4.53 -6.25
N LEU A 176 0.96 -3.56 -7.02
CA LEU A 176 0.70 -2.18 -6.58
C LEU A 176 -0.75 -1.83 -6.89
N TYR A 177 -1.48 -1.38 -5.88
CA TYR A 177 -2.88 -0.96 -6.00
C TYR A 177 -3.09 0.46 -5.47
N GLN A 178 -4.01 1.18 -6.08
CA GLN A 178 -4.60 2.40 -5.53
C GLN A 178 -6.00 2.09 -5.00
N VAL A 179 -6.37 2.65 -3.85
CA VAL A 179 -7.75 2.63 -3.31
C VAL A 179 -8.19 4.07 -3.04
N ASP A 180 -9.36 4.46 -3.54
CA ASP A 180 -9.90 5.82 -3.45
C ASP A 180 -11.06 5.94 -2.44
N PRO A 181 -11.44 7.17 -2.01
CA PRO A 181 -12.53 7.42 -1.07
C PRO A 181 -13.86 6.72 -1.36
N SER A 182 -14.14 6.40 -2.62
CA SER A 182 -15.34 5.66 -3.04
C SER A 182 -15.32 4.17 -2.63
N GLY A 183 -14.16 3.63 -2.28
CA GLY A 183 -13.89 2.19 -2.20
C GLY A 183 -13.50 1.57 -3.55
N SER A 184 -13.38 2.37 -4.62
CA SER A 184 -12.84 1.87 -5.89
C SER A 184 -11.35 1.57 -5.75
N TYR A 185 -10.88 0.49 -6.38
CA TYR A 185 -9.46 0.15 -6.40
C TYR A 185 -8.98 -0.30 -7.78
N PHE A 186 -7.72 -0.01 -8.10
CA PHE A 186 -7.12 -0.27 -9.41
C PHE A 186 -5.68 -0.76 -9.26
N PRO A 187 -5.24 -1.79 -10.01
CA PRO A 187 -3.83 -2.17 -10.09
C PRO A 187 -3.04 -1.18 -10.95
N TRP A 188 -1.78 -0.93 -10.59
CA TRP A 188 -0.90 0.00 -11.30
C TRP A 188 0.49 -0.60 -11.57
N LYS A 189 1.11 -0.16 -12.65
CA LYS A 189 2.55 -0.35 -12.91
C LYS A 189 3.36 0.71 -12.15
N ALA A 190 2.97 1.96 -12.28
CA ALA A 190 3.42 3.06 -11.45
C ALA A 190 2.28 4.08 -11.37
N THR A 191 2.17 4.80 -10.25
CA THR A 191 1.17 5.86 -10.08
C THR A 191 1.58 6.83 -8.98
N ALA A 192 0.91 7.98 -8.93
CA ALA A 192 1.04 8.97 -7.89
C ALA A 192 -0.34 9.49 -7.45
N ILE A 193 -0.46 9.91 -6.20
CA ILE A 193 -1.64 10.52 -5.58
C ILE A 193 -1.22 11.77 -4.80
N GLY A 194 -2.16 12.70 -4.59
CA GLY A 194 -1.90 13.96 -3.86
C GLY A 194 -1.71 15.19 -4.75
N LYS A 195 -1.27 16.29 -4.14
CA LYS A 195 -1.19 17.65 -4.71
C LYS A 195 -0.53 17.70 -6.07
N SER A 196 0.56 16.95 -6.26
CA SER A 196 1.35 16.96 -7.49
C SER A 196 1.18 15.66 -8.31
N ALA A 197 0.08 14.92 -8.13
CA ALA A 197 -0.13 13.63 -8.79
C ALA A 197 -0.08 13.73 -10.33
N THR A 198 -0.65 14.79 -10.93
CA THR A 198 -0.69 14.94 -12.39
C THR A 198 0.70 15.12 -13.00
N SER A 199 1.55 15.97 -12.41
CA SER A 199 2.93 16.15 -12.89
C SER A 199 3.79 14.92 -12.61
N ALA A 200 3.64 14.32 -11.42
CA ALA A 200 4.33 13.08 -11.06
C ALA A 200 3.99 11.93 -12.02
N LYS A 201 2.71 11.73 -12.37
CA LYS A 201 2.30 10.69 -13.34
C LYS A 201 2.92 10.93 -14.72
N THR A 202 2.90 12.17 -15.22
CA THR A 202 3.56 12.52 -16.49
C THR A 202 5.06 12.21 -16.48
N PHE A 203 5.73 12.40 -15.34
CA PHE A 203 7.15 12.06 -15.20
C PHE A 203 7.37 10.54 -15.18
N LEU A 204 6.55 9.81 -14.40
CA LEU A 204 6.59 8.35 -14.33
C LEU A 204 6.35 7.69 -15.70
N GLU A 205 5.39 8.18 -16.47
CA GLU A 205 5.10 7.68 -17.83
C GLU A 205 6.31 7.76 -18.77
N LYS A 206 7.19 8.75 -18.58
CA LYS A 206 8.41 8.92 -19.39
C LYS A 206 9.58 8.05 -18.93
N ARG A 207 9.63 7.68 -17.64
CA ARG A 207 10.77 6.98 -17.03
C ARG A 207 10.51 5.49 -16.81
N TYR A 208 9.26 5.07 -16.71
CA TYR A 208 8.89 3.70 -16.44
C TYR A 208 9.18 2.77 -17.62
N THR A 209 9.77 1.61 -17.34
CA THR A 209 9.90 0.49 -18.28
C THR A 209 9.56 -0.83 -17.58
N GLU A 210 9.18 -1.87 -18.33
CA GLU A 210 8.76 -3.15 -17.72
C GLU A 210 9.90 -3.96 -17.09
N GLY A 211 11.15 -3.69 -17.47
CA GLY A 211 12.34 -4.36 -16.96
C GLY A 211 13.04 -3.65 -15.81
N LEU A 212 12.37 -2.69 -15.17
CA LEU A 212 12.92 -1.93 -14.05
C LEU A 212 13.25 -2.85 -12.86
N GLU A 213 14.47 -2.75 -12.35
CA GLU A 213 14.87 -3.36 -11.08
C GLU A 213 14.48 -2.44 -9.91
N LEU A 214 14.39 -3.00 -8.69
CA LEU A 214 13.94 -2.27 -7.50
C LEU A 214 14.82 -1.05 -7.19
N GLU A 215 16.14 -1.18 -7.36
CA GLU A 215 17.09 -0.08 -7.16
C GLU A 215 16.82 1.09 -8.11
N ASP A 216 16.61 0.81 -9.39
CA ASP A 216 16.26 1.81 -10.40
C ASP A 216 14.88 2.44 -10.10
N ALA A 217 13.93 1.63 -9.62
CA ALA A 217 12.62 2.13 -9.20
C ALA A 217 12.73 3.09 -8.02
N VAL A 218 13.58 2.81 -7.02
CA VAL A 218 13.86 3.75 -5.90
C VAL A 218 14.46 5.04 -6.44
N HIS A 219 15.43 4.96 -7.36
CA HIS A 219 16.03 6.15 -7.98
C HIS A 219 14.98 6.99 -8.75
N ILE A 220 14.12 6.37 -9.56
CA ILE A 220 13.04 7.08 -10.27
C ILE A 220 12.01 7.67 -9.29
N ALA A 221 11.70 6.97 -8.20
CA ALA A 221 10.80 7.46 -7.15
C ALA A 221 11.34 8.74 -6.51
N LEU A 222 12.64 8.77 -6.19
CA LEU A 222 13.31 9.94 -5.64
C LEU A 222 13.36 11.10 -6.65
N LEU A 223 13.73 10.85 -7.91
CA LEU A 223 13.67 11.86 -8.97
C LEU A 223 12.27 12.46 -9.12
N THR A 224 11.25 11.61 -9.10
CA THR A 224 9.85 12.06 -9.22
C THR A 224 9.45 12.92 -8.03
N LEU A 225 9.85 12.54 -6.81
CA LEU A 225 9.59 13.36 -5.63
C LEU A 225 10.33 14.70 -5.66
N LYS A 226 11.59 14.73 -6.13
CA LYS A 226 12.41 15.95 -6.25
C LYS A 226 11.74 17.03 -7.10
N GLU A 227 11.03 16.64 -8.15
CA GLU A 227 10.25 17.57 -9.00
C GLU A 227 8.97 18.10 -8.31
N THR A 228 8.56 17.50 -7.18
CA THR A 228 7.29 17.81 -6.50
C THR A 228 7.44 18.37 -5.09
N ILE A 229 8.58 18.16 -4.44
CA ILE A 229 8.87 18.65 -3.08
C ILE A 229 9.24 20.13 -3.14
N GLU A 230 8.53 20.94 -2.36
CA GLU A 230 8.87 22.35 -2.13
C GLU A 230 9.81 22.44 -0.92
N GLY A 231 11.13 22.44 -1.14
CA GLY A 231 12.12 22.60 -0.05
C GLY A 231 13.24 21.56 -0.07
N GLU A 232 13.79 21.26 1.10
CA GLU A 232 14.91 20.34 1.26
C GLU A 232 14.45 18.88 1.16
N MET A 233 15.14 18.10 0.33
CA MET A 233 14.94 16.67 0.17
C MET A 233 16.15 15.94 0.76
N ASN A 234 15.93 15.27 1.90
CA ASN A 234 16.93 14.53 2.66
C ASN A 234 16.29 13.29 3.30
N GLY A 235 17.08 12.46 3.98
CA GLY A 235 16.63 11.21 4.62
C GLY A 235 15.57 11.40 5.72
N GLU A 236 15.46 12.62 6.27
CA GLU A 236 14.47 12.96 7.29
C GLU A 236 13.17 13.53 6.70
N THR A 237 13.23 14.18 5.53
CA THR A 237 12.06 14.77 4.87
C THR A 237 11.36 13.85 3.87
N VAL A 238 11.94 12.68 3.59
CA VAL A 238 11.35 11.64 2.75
C VAL A 238 11.10 10.37 3.56
N GLU A 239 10.03 9.65 3.26
CA GLU A 239 9.81 8.30 3.81
C GLU A 239 9.59 7.30 2.66
N ILE A 240 10.35 6.20 2.69
CA ILE A 240 10.33 5.15 1.67
C ILE A 240 10.07 3.80 2.33
N GLY A 241 9.11 3.07 1.78
CA GLY A 241 8.93 1.64 2.04
C GLY A 241 9.15 0.85 0.76
N ILE A 242 9.84 -0.28 0.88
CA ILE A 242 10.03 -1.21 -0.23
C ILE A 242 9.41 -2.56 0.09
N VAL A 243 8.93 -3.24 -0.93
CA VAL A 243 8.58 -4.66 -0.91
C VAL A 243 9.49 -5.36 -1.89
N GLY A 244 10.37 -6.24 -1.43
CA GLY A 244 11.38 -6.90 -2.27
C GLY A 244 11.57 -8.38 -1.97
N PRO A 245 12.77 -8.92 -2.25
CA PRO A 245 13.18 -10.25 -1.78
C PRO A 245 13.08 -10.38 -0.25
N PRO A 246 12.92 -11.60 0.31
CA PRO A 246 12.79 -11.78 1.75
C PRO A 246 14.01 -11.27 2.52
N ALA A 247 13.79 -10.37 3.47
CA ALA A 247 14.84 -9.84 4.34
C ALA A 247 15.04 -10.76 5.55
N HIS A 248 15.74 -11.88 5.38
CA HIS A 248 15.94 -12.89 6.44
C HIS A 248 16.54 -12.32 7.74
N HIS A 249 17.41 -11.30 7.64
CA HIS A 249 18.01 -10.62 8.78
C HIS A 249 16.98 -9.87 9.67
N LEU A 250 15.77 -9.61 9.18
CA LEU A 250 14.68 -8.97 9.94
C LEU A 250 13.71 -9.97 10.58
N LEU A 251 13.93 -11.28 10.41
CA LEU A 251 13.05 -12.31 10.95
C LEU A 251 13.11 -12.39 12.49
N GLY A 252 14.27 -12.05 13.08
CA GLY A 252 14.49 -12.06 14.53
C GLY A 252 14.63 -13.44 15.16
N VAL A 253 14.56 -14.52 14.37
CA VAL A 253 14.84 -15.90 14.77
C VAL A 253 15.64 -16.62 13.69
N GLU A 254 16.49 -17.56 14.10
CA GLU A 254 17.32 -18.37 13.21
C GLU A 254 16.99 -19.86 13.36
N GLY A 255 17.28 -20.65 12.32
CA GLY A 255 17.16 -22.12 12.37
C GLY A 255 15.74 -22.69 12.29
N VAL A 256 14.73 -21.87 11.99
CA VAL A 256 13.35 -22.35 11.77
C VAL A 256 13.16 -22.68 10.29
N GLU A 257 12.95 -23.97 10.00
CA GLU A 257 12.72 -24.45 8.64
C GLU A 257 11.49 -23.81 8.00
N GLY A 258 11.63 -23.33 6.76
CA GLY A 258 10.55 -22.67 6.01
C GLY A 258 10.22 -21.24 6.45
N ALA A 259 10.84 -20.70 7.51
CA ALA A 259 10.61 -19.32 7.93
C ALA A 259 11.33 -18.33 7.01
N GLN A 260 10.58 -17.46 6.35
CA GLN A 260 11.11 -16.38 5.53
C GLN A 260 10.98 -15.04 6.25
N GLY A 261 12.00 -14.18 6.08
CA GLY A 261 11.95 -12.81 6.58
C GLY A 261 10.87 -11.98 5.90
N PRO A 262 10.47 -10.84 6.50
CA PRO A 262 9.52 -9.94 5.87
C PRO A 262 10.07 -9.43 4.52
N ARG A 263 9.18 -9.28 3.54
CA ARG A 263 9.50 -8.64 2.25
C ARG A 263 9.34 -7.13 2.31
N PHE A 264 8.42 -6.63 3.15
CA PHE A 264 8.25 -5.21 3.40
C PHE A 264 9.27 -4.71 4.42
N ARG A 265 9.97 -3.63 4.09
CA ARG A 265 10.78 -2.86 5.05
C ARG A 265 10.76 -1.37 4.71
N LYS A 266 10.98 -0.54 5.72
CA LYS A 266 11.24 0.89 5.52
C LYS A 266 12.73 1.12 5.37
N LEU A 267 13.11 2.02 4.47
CA LEU A 267 14.48 2.49 4.40
C LEU A 267 14.76 3.42 5.59
N THR A 268 15.96 3.33 6.13
CA THR A 268 16.47 4.26 7.14
C THR A 268 16.82 5.61 6.50
N PRO A 269 16.88 6.70 7.29
CA PRO A 269 17.32 7.99 6.78
C PRO A 269 18.68 7.90 6.08
N GLN A 270 19.63 7.15 6.63
CA GLN A 270 20.96 6.98 6.03
C GLN A 270 20.89 6.27 4.67
N GLU A 271 20.12 5.18 4.56
CA GLU A 271 19.94 4.52 3.25
C GLU A 271 19.36 5.48 2.21
N ILE A 272 18.40 6.33 2.60
CA ILE A 272 17.83 7.34 1.71
C ILE A 272 18.91 8.37 1.29
N GLU A 273 19.75 8.84 2.22
CA GLU A 273 20.85 9.76 1.89
C GLU A 273 21.86 9.15 0.91
N ASP A 274 22.14 7.86 1.04
CA ASP A 274 23.04 7.15 0.14
C ASP A 274 22.47 7.12 -1.28
N TYR A 275 21.15 6.95 -1.45
CA TYR A 275 20.50 7.11 -2.76
C TYR A 275 20.52 8.57 -3.25
N LEU A 276 20.27 9.54 -2.37
CA LEU A 276 20.25 10.97 -2.71
C LEU A 276 21.62 11.48 -3.17
N THR A 277 22.70 10.91 -2.66
CA THR A 277 24.07 11.26 -3.08
C THR A 277 24.37 10.81 -4.52
N ASN A 278 23.66 9.79 -5.01
CA ASN A 278 23.82 9.21 -6.34
C ASN A 278 22.77 9.70 -7.35
N LEU A 279 22.03 10.79 -7.03
CA LEU A 279 20.96 11.38 -7.84
C LEU A 279 21.43 12.37 -8.90
#